data_AF-A0A6G0UNV0-F1
#
_entry.id   AF-A0A6G0UNV0-F1
#
_cell.length_a   1.000
_cell.length_b   1.000
_cell.length_c   1.000
_cell.angle_alpha   90.00
_cell.angle_beta   90.00
_cell.angle_gamma   90.00
#
_symmetry.space_group_name_H-M   'P 1'
#
loop_
_entity.id
_entity.type
_entity.pdbx_description
1 polymer ?
#
loop_
_entity_poly.entity_id
_entity_poly.type
_entity_poly.pdbx_seq_one_letter_code
_entity_poly.pdbx_strand_id
1 'polypeptide(L)'
;MNSNSINDSVCLQAVETNTNWRILTIMSSVIVMDISSILLLSIYLLCYSTNKALHLNLRALSTTITAALIIRNLLTCIRAFRMLVAGITVSQDPCSFLTPKVICSIESVINATPIQCASWGFVIVTIERIFATVFTEKYGKMKLYPLAIFCGLLPWVIFGYEMTLRIISAIHADSELMPYCSSLSSRMFDILETLNYQVAMASGTALVSLFIYFINKKAKKFEALSGAAHLTIRYQRLENIEATKVITVHTICFLAFYVQNLYVVYLISQLEIKELPEFAILKELSSLTFPIHGNLHVILALFLSKKLRQKFLSFWICFVEQGERLQN
;
A
#
# COMPACT_ATOMS: atom_id res chain seq x y z
N MET A 1 -5.57 -43.14 -19.01
CA MET A 1 -5.90 -42.51 -17.71
C MET A 1 -7.19 -41.75 -17.87
N ASN A 2 -8.23 -42.08 -17.09
CA ASN A 2 -9.56 -41.48 -17.23
C ASN A 2 -9.54 -40.02 -16.77
N SER A 3 -10.08 -39.11 -17.59
CA SER A 3 -10.23 -37.68 -17.28
C SER A 3 -10.88 -37.40 -15.93
N ASN A 4 -11.77 -38.28 -15.47
CA ASN A 4 -12.45 -38.16 -14.18
C ASN A 4 -11.48 -38.27 -12.98
N SER A 5 -10.47 -39.14 -13.06
CA SER A 5 -9.51 -39.35 -11.95
C SER A 5 -8.55 -38.17 -11.72
N ILE A 6 -8.26 -37.40 -12.78
CA ILE A 6 -7.38 -36.23 -12.68
C ILE A 6 -8.10 -35.09 -11.95
N ASN A 7 -9.39 -34.87 -12.26
CA ASN A 7 -10.19 -33.83 -11.62
C ASN A 7 -10.34 -34.05 -10.12
N ASP A 8 -10.57 -35.29 -9.67
CA ASP A 8 -10.74 -35.61 -8.25
C ASP A 8 -9.47 -35.26 -7.43
N SER A 9 -8.28 -35.56 -7.97
CA SER A 9 -7.01 -35.26 -7.30
C SER A 9 -6.77 -33.76 -7.12
N VAL A 10 -7.15 -32.95 -8.11
CA VAL A 10 -6.98 -31.48 -8.07
C VAL A 10 -7.99 -30.84 -7.12
N CYS A 11 -9.23 -31.34 -7.08
CA CYS A 11 -10.24 -30.87 -6.13
C CYS A 11 -9.84 -31.18 -4.68
N LEU A 12 -9.28 -32.37 -4.41
CA LEU A 12 -8.78 -32.72 -3.07
C LEU A 12 -7.64 -31.81 -2.63
N GLN A 13 -6.68 -31.51 -3.51
CA GLN A 13 -5.59 -30.57 -3.20
C GLN A 13 -6.11 -29.16 -2.91
N ALA A 14 -7.14 -28.72 -3.64
CA ALA A 14 -7.79 -27.43 -3.40
C ALA A 14 -8.45 -27.38 -2.01
N VAL A 15 -9.18 -28.43 -1.63
CA VAL A 15 -9.77 -28.56 -0.29
C VAL A 15 -8.69 -28.57 0.78
N GLU A 16 -7.68 -29.43 0.66
CA GLU A 16 -6.59 -29.55 1.64
C GLU A 16 -5.87 -28.23 1.84
N THR A 17 -5.60 -27.50 0.75
CA THR A 17 -4.94 -26.20 0.82
C THR A 17 -5.85 -25.18 1.53
N ASN A 18 -7.08 -24.98 1.05
CA ASN A 18 -7.95 -23.89 1.55
C ASN A 18 -8.52 -24.15 2.96
N THR A 19 -8.62 -25.41 3.38
CA THR A 19 -9.07 -25.79 4.74
C THR A 19 -7.90 -25.95 5.73
N ASN A 20 -6.66 -25.80 5.27
CA ASN A 20 -5.49 -25.90 6.13
C ASN A 20 -5.55 -24.85 7.26
N TRP A 21 -5.50 -25.29 8.52
CA TRP A 21 -5.62 -24.41 9.69
C TRP A 21 -4.58 -23.27 9.70
N ARG A 22 -3.38 -23.49 9.13
CA ARG A 22 -2.35 -22.45 9.01
C ARG A 22 -2.80 -21.33 8.08
N ILE A 23 -3.41 -21.67 6.94
CA ILE A 23 -3.95 -20.69 6.00
C ILE A 23 -5.12 -19.94 6.63
N LEU A 24 -6.04 -20.63 7.29
CA LEU A 24 -7.17 -20.00 7.99
C LEU A 24 -6.69 -19.00 9.07
N THR A 25 -5.63 -19.35 9.80
CA THR A 25 -5.01 -18.48 10.82
C THR A 25 -4.38 -17.24 10.18
N ILE A 26 -3.67 -17.42 9.06
CA ILE A 26 -3.08 -16.29 8.32
C ILE A 26 -4.19 -15.38 7.80
N MET A 27 -5.24 -15.92 7.19
CA MET A 27 -6.38 -15.13 6.68
C MET A 27 -7.09 -14.35 7.79
N SER A 28 -7.31 -14.98 8.94
CA SER A 28 -7.90 -14.32 10.11
C SER A 28 -7.02 -13.16 10.58
N SER A 29 -5.70 -13.36 10.60
CA SER A 29 -4.74 -12.33 10.96
C SER A 29 -4.74 -11.17 9.95
N VAL A 30 -4.77 -11.47 8.64
CA VAL A 30 -4.89 -10.47 7.57
C VAL A 30 -6.14 -9.61 7.77
N ILE A 31 -7.30 -10.22 8.01
CA ILE A 31 -8.57 -9.50 8.23
C ILE A 31 -8.46 -8.53 9.40
N VAL A 32 -7.96 -8.98 10.56
CA VAL A 32 -7.81 -8.13 11.75
C VAL A 32 -6.86 -6.96 11.47
N MET A 33 -5.72 -7.24 10.82
CA MET A 33 -4.73 -6.21 10.50
C MET A 33 -5.21 -5.22 9.44
N ASP A 34 -5.97 -5.67 8.45
CA ASP A 34 -6.56 -4.81 7.41
C ASP A 34 -7.65 -3.92 8.00
N ILE A 35 -8.56 -4.46 8.83
CA ILE A 35 -9.59 -3.66 9.52
C ILE A 35 -8.92 -2.57 10.37
N SER A 36 -7.93 -2.95 11.19
CA SER A 36 -7.13 -2.00 11.98
C SER A 36 -6.49 -0.94 11.09
N SER A 37 -5.85 -1.35 9.99
CA SER A 37 -5.21 -0.42 9.05
C SER A 37 -6.21 0.54 8.41
N ILE A 38 -7.36 0.05 7.96
CA ILE A 38 -8.40 0.87 7.32
C ILE A 38 -8.90 1.93 8.30
N LEU A 39 -9.21 1.54 9.54
CA LEU A 39 -9.65 2.47 10.59
C LEU A 39 -8.57 3.52 10.88
N LEU A 40 -7.34 3.10 11.15
CA LEU A 40 -6.23 4.00 11.47
C LEU A 40 -5.91 4.94 10.31
N LEU A 41 -5.84 4.43 9.07
CA LEU A 41 -5.56 5.24 7.88
C LEU A 41 -6.69 6.22 7.58
N SER A 42 -7.94 5.85 7.84
CA SER A 42 -9.10 6.75 7.67
C SER A 42 -9.05 7.91 8.66
N ILE A 43 -8.78 7.62 9.95
CA ILE A 43 -8.61 8.67 10.97
C ILE A 43 -7.39 9.54 10.63
N TYR A 44 -6.29 8.91 10.21
CA TYR A 44 -5.08 9.62 9.78
C TYR A 44 -5.39 10.56 8.61
N LEU A 45 -6.12 10.10 7.60
CA LEU A 45 -6.52 10.89 6.43
C LEU A 45 -7.36 12.11 6.84
N LEU A 46 -8.31 11.95 7.74
CA LEU A 46 -9.12 13.05 8.28
C LEU A 46 -8.25 14.06 9.07
N CYS A 47 -7.37 13.58 9.93
CA CYS A 47 -6.46 14.44 10.70
C CYS A 47 -5.48 15.19 9.78
N TYR A 48 -4.96 14.53 8.75
CA TYR A 48 -3.96 15.05 7.83
C TYR A 48 -4.56 16.08 6.86
N SER A 49 -5.72 15.78 6.27
CA SER A 49 -6.42 16.67 5.33
C SER A 49 -6.85 17.98 5.98
N THR A 50 -7.30 17.93 7.23
CA THR A 50 -7.70 19.11 8.02
C THR A 50 -6.51 19.86 8.64
N ASN A 51 -5.28 19.34 8.55
CA ASN A 51 -4.12 19.99 9.13
C ASN A 51 -3.63 21.18 8.28
N LYS A 52 -4.01 22.39 8.71
CA LYS A 52 -3.56 23.64 8.06
C LYS A 52 -2.05 23.88 8.16
N ALA A 53 -1.34 23.15 9.02
CA ALA A 53 0.11 23.26 9.19
C ALA A 53 0.92 22.48 8.14
N LEU A 54 0.27 21.95 7.11
CA LEU A 54 0.92 21.33 5.96
C LEU A 54 0.48 22.04 4.68
N HIS A 55 1.43 22.25 3.78
CA HIS A 55 1.14 22.75 2.43
C HIS A 55 0.04 21.94 1.74
N LEU A 56 -0.85 22.66 1.05
CA LEU A 56 -2.02 22.06 0.38
C LEU A 56 -1.60 20.99 -0.66
N ASN A 57 -0.48 21.21 -1.35
CA ASN A 57 0.08 20.28 -2.34
C ASN A 57 0.42 18.93 -1.70
N LEU A 58 1.14 18.98 -0.58
CA LEU A 58 1.53 17.77 0.14
C LEU A 58 0.32 17.05 0.74
N ARG A 59 -0.68 17.82 1.20
CA ARG A 59 -1.97 17.26 1.64
C ARG A 59 -2.67 16.49 0.53
N ALA A 60 -2.81 17.07 -0.66
CA ALA A 60 -3.42 16.39 -1.80
C ALA A 60 -2.69 15.09 -2.16
N LEU A 61 -1.36 15.15 -2.30
CA LEU A 61 -0.56 13.99 -2.68
C LEU A 61 -0.56 12.89 -1.61
N SER A 62 -0.46 13.25 -0.33
CA SER A 62 -0.48 12.25 0.75
C SER A 62 -1.88 11.65 0.92
N THR A 63 -2.94 12.41 0.66
CA THR A 63 -4.32 11.90 0.60
C THR A 63 -4.44 10.83 -0.47
N THR A 64 -3.89 11.03 -1.67
CA THR A 64 -3.87 10.02 -2.73
C THR A 64 -3.17 8.73 -2.27
N ILE A 65 -1.97 8.84 -1.69
CA ILE A 65 -1.22 7.67 -1.20
C ILE A 65 -2.03 6.93 -0.12
N THR A 66 -2.59 7.66 0.84
CA THR A 66 -3.37 7.09 1.94
C THR A 66 -4.64 6.41 1.43
N ALA A 67 -5.34 7.03 0.47
CA ALA A 67 -6.51 6.43 -0.17
C ALA A 67 -6.15 5.13 -0.92
N ALA A 68 -5.01 5.10 -1.61
CA ALA A 68 -4.52 3.89 -2.27
C ALA A 68 -4.25 2.76 -1.28
N LEU A 69 -3.66 3.06 -0.12
CA LEU A 69 -3.44 2.08 0.95
C LEU A 69 -4.75 1.60 1.58
N ILE A 70 -5.74 2.49 1.78
CA ILE A 70 -7.07 2.11 2.28
C ILE A 70 -7.75 1.16 1.30
N ILE A 71 -7.79 1.50 0.01
CA ILE A 71 -8.40 0.67 -1.04
C ILE A 71 -7.68 -0.68 -1.11
N ARG A 72 -6.34 -0.71 -1.01
CA ARG A 72 -5.57 -1.96 -0.97
C ARG A 72 -5.99 -2.87 0.18
N ASN A 73 -6.06 -2.35 1.40
CA ASN A 73 -6.42 -3.12 2.58
C ASN A 73 -7.89 -3.57 2.52
N LEU A 74 -8.79 -2.75 1.97
CA LEU A 74 -10.19 -3.13 1.76
C LEU A 74 -10.31 -4.33 0.81
N LEU A 75 -9.65 -4.28 -0.35
CA LEU A 75 -9.67 -5.37 -1.32
C LEU A 75 -9.03 -6.66 -0.77
N THR A 76 -7.95 -6.52 0.00
CA THR A 76 -7.28 -7.66 0.66
C THR A 76 -8.16 -8.28 1.74
N CYS A 77 -8.84 -7.46 2.53
CA CYS A 77 -9.79 -7.90 3.55
C CYS A 77 -10.97 -8.65 2.92
N ILE A 78 -11.56 -8.14 1.84
CA ILE A 78 -12.65 -8.82 1.11
C ILE A 78 -12.18 -10.19 0.60
N ARG A 79 -10.99 -10.26 0.00
CA ARG A 79 -10.40 -11.52 -0.47
C ARG A 79 -10.17 -12.51 0.67
N ALA A 80 -9.54 -12.06 1.75
CA ALA A 80 -9.25 -12.90 2.91
C ALA A 80 -10.53 -13.40 3.58
N PHE A 81 -11.56 -12.55 3.68
CA PHE A 81 -12.86 -12.93 4.20
C PHE A 81 -13.54 -14.00 3.33
N ARG A 82 -13.54 -13.83 1.99
CA ARG A 82 -14.08 -14.84 1.07
C ARG A 82 -13.36 -16.18 1.20
N MET A 83 -12.03 -16.18 1.28
CA MET A 83 -11.23 -17.39 1.47
C MET A 83 -11.51 -18.04 2.83
N LEU A 84 -11.64 -17.25 3.90
CA LEU A 84 -11.94 -17.75 5.24
C LEU A 84 -13.34 -18.38 5.31
N VAL A 85 -14.35 -17.71 4.75
CA VAL A 85 -15.72 -18.25 4.68
C VAL A 85 -15.70 -19.56 3.89
N ALA A 86 -15.12 -19.58 2.69
CA ALA A 86 -15.03 -20.81 1.90
C ALA A 86 -14.33 -21.95 2.63
N GLY A 87 -13.23 -21.67 3.35
CA GLY A 87 -12.50 -22.68 4.12
C GLY A 87 -13.25 -23.22 5.35
N ILE A 88 -14.13 -22.42 5.97
CA ILE A 88 -14.94 -22.85 7.14
C ILE A 88 -16.23 -23.53 6.69
N THR A 89 -16.89 -23.01 5.67
CA THR A 89 -18.09 -23.61 5.09
C THR A 89 -17.67 -24.74 4.16
N VAL A 90 -17.35 -25.90 4.74
CA VAL A 90 -17.03 -27.11 3.96
C VAL A 90 -18.22 -27.40 3.05
N SER A 91 -18.05 -27.11 1.77
CA SER A 91 -19.01 -27.45 0.73
C SER A 91 -19.08 -28.96 0.57
N GLN A 92 -20.28 -29.49 0.30
CA GLN A 92 -20.44 -30.93 0.00
C GLN A 92 -19.70 -31.36 -1.28
N ASP A 93 -19.42 -30.42 -2.20
CA ASP A 93 -18.67 -30.66 -3.42
C ASP A 93 -17.21 -30.14 -3.29
N PRO A 94 -16.20 -31.04 -3.22
CA PRO A 94 -14.78 -30.68 -3.18
C PRO A 94 -14.32 -29.77 -4.33
N CYS A 95 -14.96 -29.87 -5.49
CA CYS A 95 -14.56 -29.10 -6.67
C CYS A 95 -15.05 -27.64 -6.64
N SER A 96 -15.89 -27.27 -5.68
CA SER A 96 -16.33 -25.87 -5.51
C SER A 96 -15.21 -24.91 -5.07
N PHE A 97 -14.10 -25.44 -4.55
CA PHE A 97 -12.90 -24.67 -4.21
C PHE A 97 -12.06 -24.27 -5.44
N LEU A 98 -12.32 -24.89 -6.60
CA LEU A 98 -11.62 -24.55 -7.83
C LEU A 98 -12.04 -23.16 -8.30
N THR A 99 -11.05 -22.31 -8.53
CA THR A 99 -11.28 -20.94 -9.00
C THR A 99 -10.87 -20.82 -10.46
N PRO A 100 -11.74 -20.28 -11.34
CA PRO A 100 -11.35 -19.96 -12.71
C PRO A 100 -10.14 -19.02 -12.75
N LYS A 101 -9.15 -19.34 -13.59
CA LYS A 101 -7.92 -18.57 -13.73
C LYS A 101 -8.17 -17.10 -14.08
N VAL A 102 -9.20 -16.85 -14.90
CA VAL A 102 -9.67 -15.51 -15.26
C VAL A 102 -10.07 -14.69 -14.03
N ILE A 103 -10.88 -15.25 -13.13
CA ILE A 103 -11.32 -14.56 -11.91
C ILE A 103 -10.11 -14.25 -11.02
N CYS A 104 -9.22 -15.23 -10.85
CA CYS A 104 -8.03 -15.05 -10.04
C CYS A 104 -7.08 -13.96 -10.60
N SER A 105 -6.96 -13.94 -11.92
CA SER A 105 -6.20 -12.95 -12.66
C SER A 105 -6.76 -11.53 -12.43
N ILE A 106 -8.06 -11.35 -12.64
CA ILE A 106 -8.76 -10.08 -12.39
C ILE A 106 -8.57 -9.61 -10.95
N GLU A 107 -8.79 -10.49 -9.97
CA GLU A 107 -8.61 -10.17 -8.55
C GLU A 107 -7.16 -9.78 -8.24
N SER A 108 -6.18 -10.44 -8.84
CA SER A 108 -4.75 -10.13 -8.64
C SER A 108 -4.40 -8.75 -9.18
N VAL A 109 -4.90 -8.38 -10.35
CA VAL A 109 -4.68 -7.06 -10.95
C VAL A 109 -5.37 -5.95 -10.18
N ILE A 110 -6.65 -6.12 -9.81
CA ILE A 110 -7.38 -5.14 -9.00
C ILE A 110 -6.67 -4.90 -7.66
N ASN A 111 -6.15 -5.96 -7.05
CA ASN A 111 -5.40 -5.87 -5.80
C ASN A 111 -4.01 -5.21 -5.95
N ALA A 112 -3.35 -5.35 -7.08
CA ALA A 112 -2.03 -4.77 -7.34
C ALA A 112 -2.08 -3.27 -7.67
N THR A 113 -3.12 -2.82 -8.37
CA THR A 113 -3.27 -1.43 -8.85
C THR A 113 -3.09 -0.38 -7.75
N PRO A 114 -3.73 -0.48 -6.57
CA PRO A 114 -3.54 0.53 -5.52
C PRO A 114 -2.11 0.57 -4.96
N ILE A 115 -1.39 -0.55 -4.94
CA ILE A 115 0.03 -0.56 -4.53
C ILE A 115 0.88 0.21 -5.54
N GLN A 116 0.64 0.02 -6.84
CA GLN A 116 1.34 0.75 -7.89
C GLN A 116 1.03 2.25 -7.82
N CYS A 117 -0.24 2.62 -7.61
CA CYS A 117 -0.64 4.01 -7.36
C CYS A 117 0.09 4.62 -6.14
N ALA A 118 0.20 3.88 -5.03
CA ALA A 118 0.91 4.34 -3.84
C ALA A 118 2.41 4.54 -4.11
N SER A 119 3.06 3.57 -4.78
CA SER A 119 4.48 3.64 -5.15
C SER A 119 4.79 4.88 -6.00
N TRP A 120 4.03 5.09 -7.07
CA TRP A 120 4.16 6.28 -7.91
C TRP A 120 3.78 7.57 -7.19
N GLY A 121 2.81 7.50 -6.26
CA GLY A 121 2.51 8.61 -5.36
C GLY A 121 3.75 9.07 -4.58
N PHE A 122 4.55 8.14 -4.05
CA PHE A 122 5.82 8.48 -3.38
C PHE A 122 6.86 9.10 -4.31
N VAL A 123 6.94 8.64 -5.57
CA VAL A 123 7.80 9.27 -6.60
C VAL A 123 7.39 10.73 -6.80
N ILE A 124 6.10 10.98 -7.01
CA ILE A 124 5.54 12.31 -7.25
C ILE A 124 5.76 13.23 -6.04
N VAL A 125 5.52 12.73 -4.82
CA VAL A 125 5.83 13.47 -3.59
C VAL A 125 7.31 13.80 -3.52
N THR A 126 8.20 12.87 -3.87
CA THR A 126 9.64 13.11 -3.86
C THR A 126 10.03 14.23 -4.84
N ILE A 127 9.51 14.20 -6.06
CA ILE A 127 9.70 15.26 -7.06
C ILE A 127 9.18 16.60 -6.51
N GLU A 128 8.00 16.60 -5.92
CA GLU A 128 7.40 17.80 -5.33
C GLU A 128 8.26 18.35 -4.17
N ARG A 129 8.88 17.49 -3.36
CA ARG A 129 9.85 17.89 -2.32
C ARG A 129 11.14 18.46 -2.90
N ILE A 130 11.60 18.00 -4.07
CA ILE A 130 12.73 18.63 -4.80
C ILE A 130 12.33 20.07 -5.14
N PHE A 131 11.17 20.26 -5.77
CA PHE A 131 10.68 21.60 -6.14
C PHE A 131 10.54 22.51 -4.91
N ALA A 132 9.96 22.03 -3.81
CA ALA A 132 9.82 22.79 -2.58
C ALA A 132 11.19 23.17 -1.97
N THR A 133 12.19 22.30 -2.09
CA THR A 133 13.55 22.54 -1.59
C THR A 133 14.30 23.56 -2.45
N VAL A 134 14.32 23.37 -3.77
CA VAL A 134 15.02 24.25 -4.72
C VAL A 134 14.40 25.64 -4.77
N PHE A 135 13.08 25.73 -4.76
CA PHE A 135 12.35 27.00 -4.93
C PHE A 135 11.72 27.52 -3.64
N THR A 136 12.34 27.29 -2.48
CA THR A 136 11.76 27.59 -1.15
C THR A 136 11.09 28.97 -1.07
N GLU A 137 11.72 30.03 -1.58
CA GLU A 137 11.20 31.41 -1.51
C GLU A 137 9.98 31.68 -2.41
N LYS A 138 9.93 31.04 -3.58
CA LYS A 138 8.86 31.22 -4.56
C LYS A 138 7.73 30.23 -4.35
N TYR A 139 8.04 29.04 -3.86
CA TYR A 139 7.11 27.92 -3.71
C TYR A 139 5.86 28.29 -2.91
N GLY A 140 6.01 29.02 -1.80
CA GLY A 140 4.86 29.48 -1.00
C GLY A 140 3.93 30.47 -1.72
N LYS A 141 4.45 31.19 -2.72
CA LYS A 141 3.67 32.14 -3.54
C LYS A 141 3.04 31.46 -4.76
N MET A 142 3.64 30.38 -5.25
CA MET A 142 3.14 29.62 -6.38
C MET A 142 1.94 28.75 -5.92
N LYS A 143 0.74 29.08 -6.39
CA LYS A 143 -0.50 28.32 -6.11
C LYS A 143 -0.52 26.99 -6.89
N LEU A 144 0.45 26.10 -6.65
CA LEU A 144 0.63 24.83 -7.38
C LEU A 144 -0.32 23.71 -6.95
N TYR A 145 -1.34 24.00 -6.15
CA TYR A 145 -2.25 22.98 -5.65
C TYR A 145 -3.08 22.27 -6.75
N PRO A 146 -3.52 22.91 -7.84
CA PRO A 146 -4.21 22.20 -8.91
C PRO A 146 -3.29 21.19 -9.60
N LEU A 147 -2.02 21.57 -9.77
CA LEU A 147 -0.99 20.67 -10.31
C LEU A 147 -0.75 19.49 -9.37
N ALA A 148 -0.68 19.70 -8.06
CA ALA A 148 -0.53 18.61 -7.10
C ALA A 148 -1.72 17.65 -7.10
N ILE A 149 -2.96 18.16 -7.25
CA ILE A 149 -4.15 17.31 -7.40
C ILE A 149 -4.08 16.50 -8.70
N PHE A 150 -3.76 17.15 -9.82
CA PHE A 150 -3.60 16.49 -11.11
C PHE A 150 -2.53 15.39 -11.05
N CYS A 151 -1.34 15.70 -10.52
CA CYS A 151 -0.28 14.72 -10.32
C CYS A 151 -0.71 13.60 -9.35
N GLY A 152 -1.51 13.89 -8.32
CA GLY A 152 -2.06 12.86 -7.45
C GLY A 152 -3.05 11.93 -8.16
N LEU A 153 -3.84 12.42 -9.12
CA LEU A 153 -4.77 11.61 -9.88
C LEU A 153 -4.10 10.84 -11.02
N LEU A 154 -2.97 11.32 -11.53
CA LEU A 154 -2.27 10.73 -12.68
C LEU A 154 -1.93 9.24 -12.51
N PRO A 155 -1.39 8.75 -11.37
CA PRO A 155 -1.17 7.32 -11.16
C PRO A 155 -2.44 6.49 -11.28
N TRP A 156 -3.58 6.99 -10.79
CA TRP A 156 -4.85 6.27 -10.88
C TRP A 156 -5.34 6.13 -12.32
N VAL A 157 -5.13 7.15 -13.14
CA VAL A 157 -5.49 7.10 -14.56
C VAL A 157 -4.59 6.11 -15.30
N ILE A 158 -3.28 6.18 -15.08
CA ILE A 158 -2.29 5.30 -15.74
C ILE A 158 -2.54 3.84 -15.36
N PHE A 159 -2.54 3.53 -14.05
CA PHE A 159 -2.70 2.14 -13.60
C PHE A 159 -4.14 1.64 -13.72
N GLY A 160 -5.14 2.53 -13.72
CA GLY A 160 -6.52 2.18 -14.03
C GLY A 160 -6.69 1.76 -15.50
N TYR A 161 -6.00 2.44 -16.42
CA TYR A 161 -5.96 2.05 -17.82
C TYR A 161 -5.23 0.70 -18.01
N GLU A 162 -4.04 0.54 -17.44
CA GLU A 162 -3.30 -0.73 -17.47
C GLU A 162 -4.11 -1.89 -16.87
N MET A 163 -4.78 -1.66 -15.74
CA MET A 163 -5.68 -2.61 -15.12
C MET A 163 -6.78 -3.04 -16.09
N THR A 164 -7.41 -2.09 -16.78
CA THR A 164 -8.48 -2.39 -17.74
C THR A 164 -7.98 -3.25 -18.89
N LEU A 165 -6.82 -2.92 -19.47
CA LEU A 165 -6.21 -3.72 -20.53
C LEU A 165 -5.89 -5.16 -20.07
N ARG A 166 -5.33 -5.32 -18.87
CA ARG A 166 -5.03 -6.65 -18.30
C ARG A 166 -6.29 -7.46 -18.03
N ILE A 167 -7.35 -6.82 -17.53
CA ILE A 167 -8.66 -7.48 -17.34
C ILE A 167 -9.24 -7.95 -18.68
N ILE A 168 -9.22 -7.10 -19.70
CA ILE A 168 -9.68 -7.48 -21.06
C ILE A 168 -8.87 -8.67 -21.58
N SER A 169 -7.54 -8.64 -21.44
CA SER A 169 -6.69 -9.76 -21.85
C SER A 169 -6.98 -11.03 -21.06
N ALA A 170 -7.26 -10.93 -19.75
CA ALA A 170 -7.57 -12.08 -18.91
C ALA A 170 -8.90 -12.74 -19.30
N ILE A 171 -9.91 -11.96 -19.71
CA ILE A 171 -11.21 -12.48 -20.15
C ILE A 171 -11.11 -13.33 -21.41
N HIS A 172 -10.14 -13.05 -22.29
CA HIS A 172 -9.90 -13.80 -23.52
C HIS A 172 -8.97 -15.02 -23.32
N ALA A 173 -8.43 -15.21 -22.12
CA ALA A 173 -7.59 -16.36 -21.80
C ALA A 173 -8.44 -17.59 -21.46
N ASP A 174 -7.89 -18.79 -21.69
CA ASP A 174 -8.58 -20.05 -21.42
C ASP A 174 -9.05 -20.16 -19.96
N SER A 175 -10.25 -20.73 -19.78
CA SER A 175 -10.92 -20.91 -18.50
C SER A 175 -10.37 -22.09 -17.68
N GLU A 176 -9.05 -22.19 -17.60
CA GLU A 176 -8.39 -23.19 -16.75
C GLU A 176 -8.84 -23.01 -15.29
N LEU A 177 -9.19 -24.11 -14.63
CA LEU A 177 -9.52 -24.12 -13.21
C LEU A 177 -8.24 -24.30 -12.40
N MET A 178 -8.07 -23.48 -11.36
CA MET A 178 -6.90 -23.55 -10.48
C MET A 178 -7.30 -23.99 -9.07
N PRO A 179 -6.50 -24.86 -8.42
CA PRO A 179 -6.77 -25.30 -7.04
C PRO A 179 -6.52 -24.20 -6.01
N TYR A 180 -5.73 -23.18 -6.35
CA TYR A 180 -5.45 -22.05 -5.48
C TYR A 180 -5.18 -20.77 -6.27
N CYS A 181 -5.85 -19.69 -5.85
CA CYS A 181 -5.71 -18.40 -6.51
C CYS A 181 -4.56 -17.56 -5.95
N SER A 182 -3.57 -17.28 -6.80
CA SER A 182 -2.47 -16.36 -6.51
C SER A 182 -2.03 -15.58 -7.75
N SER A 183 -1.36 -14.45 -7.52
CA SER A 183 -0.74 -13.66 -8.58
C SER A 183 0.38 -14.42 -9.31
N LEU A 184 1.02 -15.38 -8.65
CA LEU A 184 2.06 -16.24 -9.22
C LEU A 184 1.45 -17.33 -10.12
N SER A 185 0.38 -17.99 -9.68
CA SER A 185 -0.26 -19.06 -10.43
C SER A 185 -0.94 -18.55 -11.72
N SER A 186 -1.42 -17.32 -11.73
CA SER A 186 -1.99 -16.69 -12.93
C SER A 186 -0.96 -16.24 -13.98
N ARG A 187 0.36 -16.29 -13.69
CA ARG A 187 1.48 -15.88 -14.57
C ARG A 187 1.28 -14.52 -15.25
N MET A 188 0.63 -13.59 -14.56
CA MET A 188 0.21 -12.32 -15.16
C MET A 188 1.31 -11.26 -15.26
N PHE A 189 2.49 -11.54 -14.72
CA PHE A 189 3.59 -10.59 -14.66
C PHE A 189 4.88 -11.32 -15.03
N ASP A 190 5.70 -10.70 -15.88
CA ASP A 190 7.12 -11.03 -15.91
C ASP A 190 7.72 -10.55 -14.58
N ILE A 191 7.93 -11.51 -13.67
CA ILE A 191 8.38 -11.24 -12.31
C ILE A 191 9.77 -10.60 -12.33
N LEU A 192 10.63 -10.99 -13.27
CA LEU A 192 12.00 -10.49 -13.33
C LEU A 192 12.02 -9.05 -13.85
N GLU A 193 11.27 -8.77 -14.92
CA GLU A 193 11.13 -7.40 -15.44
C GLU A 193 10.50 -6.48 -14.38
N THR A 194 9.41 -6.94 -13.76
CA THR A 194 8.71 -6.20 -12.70
C THR A 194 9.64 -5.93 -11.53
N LEU A 195 10.39 -6.93 -11.07
CA LEU A 195 11.35 -6.79 -9.98
C LEU A 195 12.42 -5.75 -10.32
N ASN A 196 13.08 -5.87 -11.48
CA ASN A 196 14.17 -4.98 -11.87
C ASN A 196 13.70 -3.51 -11.94
N TYR A 197 12.58 -3.27 -12.62
CA TYR A 197 12.04 -1.93 -12.78
C TYR A 197 11.60 -1.32 -11.45
N GLN A 198 10.81 -2.07 -10.67
CA GLN A 198 10.25 -1.58 -9.41
C GLN A 198 11.33 -1.38 -8.34
N VAL A 199 12.33 -2.26 -8.27
CA VAL A 199 13.46 -2.13 -7.34
C VAL A 199 14.32 -0.92 -7.69
N ALA A 200 14.61 -0.70 -8.98
CA ALA A 200 15.38 0.46 -9.43
C ALA A 200 14.64 1.78 -9.09
N MET A 201 13.35 1.85 -9.39
CA MET A 201 12.49 3.00 -9.07
C MET A 201 12.42 3.26 -7.56
N ALA A 202 12.18 2.22 -6.77
CA ALA A 202 12.11 2.30 -5.31
C ALA A 202 13.43 2.79 -4.72
N SER A 203 14.54 2.19 -5.13
CA SER A 203 15.87 2.55 -4.64
C SER A 203 16.22 3.99 -4.99
N GLY A 204 15.98 4.41 -6.24
CA GLY A 204 16.19 5.80 -6.67
C GLY A 204 15.36 6.80 -5.85
N THR A 205 14.07 6.50 -5.64
CA THR A 205 13.16 7.36 -4.89
C THR A 205 13.57 7.50 -3.42
N ALA A 206 14.00 6.40 -2.78
CA ALA A 206 14.50 6.40 -1.42
C ALA A 206 15.80 7.23 -1.28
N LEU A 207 16.76 7.04 -2.19
CA LEU A 207 18.03 7.78 -2.20
C LEU A 207 17.82 9.28 -2.39
N VAL A 208 16.98 9.66 -3.35
CA VAL A 208 16.64 11.07 -3.60
C VAL A 208 15.93 11.68 -2.38
N SER A 209 14.98 10.95 -1.77
CA SER A 209 14.29 11.39 -0.55
C SER A 209 15.26 11.62 0.62
N LEU A 210 16.27 10.76 0.79
CA LEU A 210 17.33 10.92 1.79
C LEU A 210 18.20 12.14 1.48
N PHE A 211 18.60 12.31 0.22
CA PHE A 211 19.43 13.43 -0.20
C PHE A 211 18.74 14.77 0.08
N ILE A 212 17.46 14.91 -0.27
CA ILE A 212 16.65 16.09 0.03
C ILE A 212 16.60 16.36 1.54
N TYR A 213 16.37 15.31 2.35
CA TYR A 213 16.35 15.44 3.80
C TYR A 213 17.69 15.97 4.34
N PHE A 214 18.83 15.45 3.87
CA PHE A 214 20.15 15.91 4.29
C PHE A 214 20.44 17.35 3.85
N ILE A 215 20.06 17.76 2.64
CA ILE A 215 20.17 19.16 2.19
C ILE A 215 19.39 20.08 3.12
N ASN A 216 18.11 19.76 3.35
CA ASN A 216 17.23 20.55 4.20
C ASN A 216 17.74 20.64 5.65
N LYS A 217 18.30 19.54 6.17
CA LYS A 217 18.94 19.50 7.49
C LYS A 217 20.19 20.39 7.56
N LYS A 218 21.05 20.37 6.54
CA LYS A 218 22.24 21.24 6.47
C LYS A 218 21.86 22.72 6.35
N ALA A 219 20.89 23.04 5.48
CA ALA A 219 20.40 24.41 5.29
C ALA A 219 19.91 25.03 6.61
N LYS A 220 19.19 24.26 7.44
CA LYS A 220 18.76 24.69 8.78
C LYS A 220 19.92 25.13 9.68
N LYS A 221 21.05 24.39 9.63
CA LYS A 221 22.22 24.67 10.47
C LYS A 221 22.90 25.97 10.04
N PHE A 222 23.03 26.21 8.73
CA PHE A 222 23.61 27.45 8.20
C PHE A 222 22.76 28.68 8.53
N GLU A 223 21.44 28.58 8.44
CA GLU A 223 20.56 29.71 8.74
C GLU A 223 20.55 30.09 10.23
N ALA A 224 20.67 29.10 11.12
CA ALA A 224 20.83 29.38 12.55
C ALA A 224 22.10 30.19 12.86
N LEU A 225 23.12 30.10 12.00
CA LEU A 225 24.38 30.84 12.13
C LEU A 225 24.31 32.23 11.48
N SER A 226 23.53 32.41 10.41
CA SER A 226 23.51 33.67 9.65
C SER A 226 22.65 34.78 10.26
N GLY A 227 21.73 34.47 11.18
CA GLY A 227 20.98 35.45 11.99
C GLY A 227 20.04 36.42 11.25
N ALA A 228 20.09 36.47 9.92
CA ALA A 228 19.54 37.56 9.10
C ALA A 228 18.26 37.22 8.31
N ALA A 229 17.62 36.06 8.54
CA ALA A 229 16.48 35.63 7.74
C ALA A 229 15.14 36.26 8.22
N HIS A 230 14.31 36.71 7.26
CA HIS A 230 12.93 37.13 7.52
C HIS A 230 12.12 36.00 8.20
N LEU A 231 11.39 36.35 9.28
CA LEU A 231 10.63 35.41 10.11
C LEU A 231 9.70 34.46 9.32
N THR A 232 9.06 34.96 8.26
CA THR A 232 8.15 34.17 7.41
C THR A 232 8.87 33.08 6.64
N ILE A 233 10.06 33.36 6.08
CA ILE A 233 10.85 32.40 5.31
C ILE A 233 11.37 31.29 6.24
N ARG A 234 11.81 31.67 7.43
CA ARG A 234 12.28 30.74 8.46
C ARG A 234 11.19 29.77 8.89
N TYR A 235 9.96 30.25 9.08
CA TYR A 235 8.82 29.40 9.44
C TYR A 235 8.49 28.40 8.31
N GLN A 236 8.40 28.86 7.06
CA GLN A 236 8.11 28.00 5.91
C GLN A 236 9.18 26.92 5.71
N ARG A 237 10.46 27.27 5.87
CA ARG A 237 11.54 26.30 5.75
C ARG A 237 11.52 25.27 6.88
N LEU A 238 11.23 25.69 8.12
CA LEU A 238 11.08 24.75 9.24
C LEU A 238 9.95 23.75 8.99
N GLU A 239 8.81 24.22 8.51
CA GLU A 239 7.68 23.36 8.10
C GLU A 239 8.10 22.39 6.99
N ASN A 240 8.81 22.88 5.96
CA ASN A 240 9.30 22.02 4.88
C ASN A 240 10.27 20.94 5.39
N ILE A 241 11.16 21.26 6.33
CA ILE A 241 12.09 20.29 6.93
C ILE A 241 11.33 19.22 7.73
N GLU A 242 10.36 19.62 8.55
CA GLU A 242 9.56 18.70 9.35
C GLU A 242 8.70 17.78 8.45
N ALA A 243 8.04 18.36 7.44
CA ALA A 243 7.27 17.61 6.46
C ALA A 243 8.16 16.65 5.66
N THR A 244 9.31 17.11 5.16
CA THR A 244 10.28 16.28 4.44
C THR A 244 10.76 15.13 5.32
N LYS A 245 11.05 15.35 6.60
CA LYS A 245 11.45 14.27 7.52
C LYS A 245 10.37 13.19 7.59
N VAL A 246 9.11 13.58 7.81
CA VAL A 246 7.98 12.64 7.92
C VAL A 246 7.86 11.84 6.63
N ILE A 247 7.77 12.53 5.49
CA ILE A 247 7.62 11.93 4.17
C ILE A 247 8.79 11.00 3.83
N THR A 248 10.03 11.44 4.01
CA THR A 248 11.22 10.61 3.72
C THR A 248 11.19 9.30 4.50
N VAL A 249 10.80 9.32 5.79
CA VAL A 249 10.69 8.08 6.58
C VAL A 249 9.57 7.19 6.05
N HIS A 250 8.40 7.74 5.71
CA HIS A 250 7.31 6.95 5.09
C HIS A 250 7.71 6.36 3.74
N THR A 251 8.35 7.15 2.88
CA THR A 251 8.85 6.72 1.57
C THR A 251 9.80 5.54 1.73
N ILE A 252 10.82 5.66 2.58
CA ILE A 252 11.79 4.58 2.80
C ILE A 252 11.11 3.35 3.39
N CYS A 253 10.24 3.52 4.38
CA CYS A 253 9.53 2.42 5.01
C CYS A 253 8.65 1.69 3.99
N PHE A 254 7.81 2.39 3.23
CA PHE A 254 6.95 1.77 2.22
C PHE A 254 7.78 1.03 1.17
N LEU A 255 8.81 1.68 0.63
CA LEU A 255 9.63 1.11 -0.44
C LEU A 255 10.44 -0.10 0.03
N ALA A 256 10.92 -0.12 1.29
CA ALA A 256 11.58 -1.28 1.87
C ALA A 256 10.61 -2.48 1.97
N PHE A 257 9.42 -2.27 2.49
CA PHE A 257 8.38 -3.31 2.57
C PHE A 257 7.97 -3.79 1.17
N TYR A 258 7.81 -2.87 0.21
CA TYR A 258 7.46 -3.19 -1.16
C TYR A 258 8.53 -4.03 -1.87
N VAL A 259 9.80 -3.63 -1.80
CA VAL A 259 10.93 -4.39 -2.36
C VAL A 259 11.07 -5.76 -1.67
N GLN A 260 10.92 -5.82 -0.35
CA GLN A 260 10.92 -7.08 0.38
C GLN A 260 9.82 -8.02 -0.12
N ASN A 261 8.59 -7.53 -0.30
CA ASN A 261 7.49 -8.35 -0.82
C ASN A 261 7.80 -8.86 -2.24
N LEU A 262 8.27 -7.99 -3.14
CA LEU A 262 8.64 -8.39 -4.50
C LEU A 262 9.75 -9.45 -4.51
N TYR A 263 10.76 -9.29 -3.65
CA TYR A 263 11.86 -10.24 -3.53
C TYR A 263 11.39 -11.60 -3.01
N VAL A 264 10.52 -11.63 -1.98
CA VAL A 264 9.93 -12.87 -1.46
C VAL A 264 9.08 -13.56 -2.53
N VAL A 265 8.25 -12.81 -3.26
CA VAL A 265 7.45 -13.35 -4.37
C VAL A 265 8.33 -13.91 -5.49
N TYR A 266 9.44 -13.25 -5.81
CA TYR A 266 10.44 -13.75 -6.74
C TYR A 266 11.08 -15.05 -6.24
N LEU A 267 11.52 -15.11 -4.98
CA LEU A 267 12.08 -16.34 -4.42
C LEU A 267 11.07 -17.49 -4.47
N ILE A 268 9.82 -17.25 -4.11
CA ILE A 268 8.75 -18.27 -4.19
C ILE A 268 8.56 -18.76 -5.62
N SER A 269 8.71 -17.89 -6.64
CA SER A 269 8.58 -18.31 -8.04
C SER A 269 9.76 -19.13 -8.56
N GLN A 270 10.94 -19.01 -7.94
CA GLN A 270 12.13 -19.79 -8.27
C GLN A 270 12.22 -21.10 -7.49
N LEU A 271 11.64 -21.15 -6.29
CA LEU A 271 11.55 -22.37 -5.49
C LEU A 271 10.50 -23.28 -6.14
N GLU A 272 10.92 -24.43 -6.66
CA GLU A 272 10.03 -25.48 -7.19
C GLU A 272 9.27 -26.18 -6.05
N ILE A 273 8.45 -25.43 -5.32
CA ILE A 273 7.64 -25.94 -4.20
C ILE A 273 6.58 -26.88 -4.76
N LYS A 274 6.78 -28.18 -4.53
CA LYS A 274 5.91 -29.25 -5.04
C LYS A 274 4.56 -29.31 -4.31
N GLU A 275 4.55 -28.95 -3.04
CA GLU A 275 3.36 -29.01 -2.19
C GLU A 275 2.58 -27.70 -2.24
N LEU A 276 1.36 -27.76 -2.78
CA LEU A 276 0.47 -26.61 -2.91
C LEU A 276 0.16 -25.90 -1.57
N PRO A 277 -0.06 -26.61 -0.44
CA PRO A 277 -0.29 -25.95 0.84
C PRO A 277 0.89 -25.12 1.31
N GLU A 278 2.13 -25.62 1.17
CA GLU A 278 3.34 -24.89 1.56
C GLU A 278 3.53 -23.63 0.71
N PHE A 279 3.33 -23.74 -0.60
CA PHE A 279 3.34 -22.61 -1.52
C PHE A 279 2.33 -21.54 -1.10
N ALA A 280 1.09 -21.94 -0.81
CA ALA A 280 0.02 -21.03 -0.41
C ALA A 280 0.33 -20.33 0.92
N ILE A 281 0.84 -21.07 1.92
CA ILE A 281 1.26 -20.51 3.21
C ILE A 281 2.33 -19.43 3.02
N LEU A 282 3.42 -19.73 2.29
CA LEU A 282 4.51 -18.79 2.06
C LEU A 282 4.05 -17.55 1.31
N LYS A 283 3.21 -17.72 0.28
CA LYS A 283 2.65 -16.60 -0.47
C LYS A 283 1.76 -15.72 0.40
N GLU A 284 0.92 -16.28 1.25
CA GLU A 284 0.02 -15.49 2.11
C GLU A 284 0.79 -14.79 3.24
N LEU A 285 1.80 -15.44 3.83
CA LEU A 285 2.73 -14.79 4.76
C LEU A 285 3.42 -13.59 4.12
N SER A 286 3.87 -13.70 2.86
CA SER A 286 4.47 -12.58 2.15
C SER A 286 3.50 -11.39 2.02
N SER A 287 2.20 -11.66 1.93
CA SER A 287 1.17 -10.64 1.71
C SER A 287 0.88 -9.80 2.96
N LEU A 288 1.18 -10.30 4.17
CA LEU A 288 1.06 -9.58 5.45
C LEU A 288 1.89 -8.29 5.48
N THR A 289 2.89 -8.18 4.61
CA THR A 289 3.74 -7.00 4.44
C THR A 289 2.93 -5.71 4.28
N PHE A 290 1.84 -5.71 3.50
CA PHE A 290 1.04 -4.49 3.27
C PHE A 290 0.12 -4.10 4.45
N PRO A 291 -0.63 -5.02 5.07
CA PRO A 291 -1.35 -4.72 6.32
C PRO A 291 -0.42 -4.26 7.46
N ILE A 292 0.77 -4.87 7.59
CA ILE A 292 1.78 -4.42 8.57
C ILE A 292 2.19 -2.98 8.27
N HIS A 293 2.53 -2.69 7.01
CA HIS A 293 2.90 -1.34 6.59
C HIS A 293 1.76 -0.34 6.82
N GLY A 294 0.50 -0.70 6.54
CA GLY A 294 -0.67 0.17 6.76
C GLY A 294 -0.78 0.66 8.21
N ASN A 295 -0.66 -0.24 9.18
CA ASN A 295 -0.61 0.10 10.60
C ASN A 295 0.64 0.92 10.96
N LEU A 296 1.81 0.47 10.50
CA LEU A 296 3.09 1.12 10.78
C LEU A 296 3.14 2.55 10.22
N HIS A 297 2.52 2.80 9.07
CA HIS A 297 2.40 4.12 8.46
C HIS A 297 1.81 5.11 9.46
N VAL A 298 0.64 4.81 10.02
CA VAL A 298 -0.01 5.73 10.98
C VAL A 298 0.82 5.90 12.25
N ILE A 299 1.38 4.80 12.78
CA ILE A 299 2.23 4.83 13.97
C ILE A 299 3.44 5.76 13.75
N LEU A 300 4.15 5.61 12.63
CA LEU A 300 5.30 6.46 12.28
C LEU A 300 4.90 7.93 12.16
N ALA A 301 3.76 8.22 11.52
CA ALA A 301 3.29 9.61 11.37
C ALA A 301 3.04 10.27 12.74
N LEU A 302 2.43 9.54 13.67
CA LEU A 302 2.16 10.01 15.04
C LEU A 302 3.44 10.19 15.87
N PHE A 303 4.43 9.31 15.69
CA PHE A 303 5.73 9.44 16.38
C PHE A 303 6.57 10.61 15.82
N LEU A 304 6.53 10.83 14.50
CA LEU A 304 7.38 11.81 13.84
C LEU A 304 6.83 13.24 13.90
N SER A 305 5.50 13.42 14.03
CA SER A 305 4.85 14.72 14.02
C SER A 305 4.03 14.98 15.28
N LYS A 306 4.55 15.85 16.15
CA LYS A 306 3.85 16.30 17.37
C LYS A 306 2.48 16.91 17.06
N LYS A 307 2.38 17.68 15.97
CA LYS A 307 1.14 18.35 15.55
C LYS A 307 0.06 17.34 15.14
N LEU A 308 0.44 16.32 14.36
CA LEU A 308 -0.49 15.25 13.97
C LEU A 308 -0.92 14.44 15.19
N ARG A 309 0.01 14.12 16.10
CA ARG A 309 -0.29 13.44 17.35
C ARG A 309 -1.29 14.19 18.22
N GLN A 310 -1.11 15.50 18.39
CA GLN A 310 -2.06 16.33 19.15
C GLN A 310 -3.45 16.31 18.52
N LYS A 311 -3.55 16.48 17.19
CA LYS A 311 -4.84 16.40 16.49
C LYS A 311 -5.51 15.04 16.63
N PHE A 312 -4.72 13.96 16.52
CA PHE A 312 -5.22 12.60 16.66
C PHE A 312 -5.79 12.36 18.07
N LEU A 313 -5.07 12.81 19.11
CA LEU A 313 -5.55 12.72 20.49
C LEU A 313 -6.82 13.56 20.71
N SER A 314 -6.89 14.78 20.18
CA SER A 314 -8.10 15.60 20.28
C SER A 314 -9.31 14.97 19.57
N PHE A 315 -9.10 14.34 18.41
CA PHE A 315 -10.15 13.60 17.72
C PHE A 315 -10.65 12.43 18.57
N TRP A 316 -9.72 11.66 19.17
CA TRP A 316 -10.05 10.52 20.02
C TRP A 316 -10.85 10.93 21.27
N ILE A 317 -10.42 12.00 21.96
CA ILE A 317 -11.13 12.53 23.14
C ILE A 317 -12.56 12.94 22.76
N CYS A 318 -12.72 13.69 21.66
CA CYS A 318 -14.04 14.12 21.18
C CYS A 318 -14.96 12.93 20.85
N PHE A 319 -14.41 11.87 20.24
CA PHE A 319 -15.16 10.66 19.92
C PHE A 319 -15.64 9.93 21.18
N VAL A 320 -14.78 9.81 22.20
CA VAL A 320 -15.15 9.18 23.49
C VAL A 320 -16.22 10.00 24.22
N GLU A 321 -16.05 11.32 24.31
CA GLU A 321 -17.03 12.21 24.97
C GLU A 321 -18.42 12.17 24.29
N GLN A 322 -18.47 12.05 22.96
CA GLN A 322 -19.74 11.90 22.25
C GLN A 322 -20.41 10.55 22.51
N GLY A 323 -19.62 9.48 22.67
CA GLY A 323 -20.13 8.16 23.05
C GLY A 323 -20.80 8.16 24.41
N GLU A 324 -20.21 8.82 25.41
CA GLU A 324 -20.79 8.94 26.75
C GLU A 324 -22.09 9.76 26.78
N ARG A 325 -22.21 10.80 25.93
CA ARG A 325 -23.45 11.60 25.84
C ARG A 325 -24.61 10.86 25.19
N LEU A 326 -24.36 9.86 24.36
CA LEU A 326 -25.42 9.05 23.73
C LEU A 326 -25.96 7.95 24.66
N GLN A 327 -25.26 7.66 25.76
CA GLN A 327 -25.65 6.65 26.73
C GLN A 327 -26.47 7.21 27.91
N ASN A 328 -26.47 8.54 28.11
CA ASN A 328 -27.23 9.25 29.13
C ASN A 328 -28.46 9.93 28.53
#